data_AF-A0A8J2LY08-F1
#
_entry.id   AF-A0A8J2LY08-F1
#
_cell.length_a   1.000
_cell.length_b   1.000
_cell.length_c   1.000
_cell.angle_alpha   90.00
_cell.angle_beta   90.00
_cell.angle_gamma   90.00
#
_symmetry.space_group_name_H-M   'P 1'
#
loop_
_entity.id
_entity.type
_entity.pdbx_description
1 polymer ?
#
loop_
_entity_poly.entity_id
_entity_poly.type
_entity_poly.pdbx_seq_one_letter_code
_entity_poly.pdbx_strand_id
1 'polypeptide(L)'
;MASVVNVCSVNVLGNPGKFGDPFKLEITFECYEPLIDDLDWELVYVGSGESNKYDQILDSILVGPVVEGRHKFIFEADGPDPSKIPESEIVGVTVLLLKCRYMEQEFINIGWFVATEYTDPEFQEEPPASPILEKLQRRVCTDDVRVTTFAIKWRKNEGSGDMEDIETMIEKTEDDFPMRSDDDKNDDRKQNIGIVEEKIGDDLEMEESIEGTNKTITNGLPLLDVTNESIPDLVD
;
A
#
# COMPACT_ATOMS: atom_id res chain seq x y z
N MET A 1 11.87 21.24 18.77
CA MET A 1 11.01 22.18 18.03
C MET A 1 9.58 21.78 18.32
N ALA A 2 8.67 22.74 18.57
CA ALA A 2 7.24 22.44 18.64
C ALA A 2 6.69 22.28 17.21
N SER A 3 5.61 21.51 17.06
CA SER A 3 4.85 21.50 15.80
C SER A 3 4.08 22.81 15.68
N VAL A 4 4.13 23.47 14.52
CA VAL A 4 3.36 24.72 14.27
C VAL A 4 1.89 24.42 14.05
N VAL A 5 1.57 23.24 13.49
CA VAL A 5 0.21 22.74 13.31
C VAL A 5 -0.01 21.52 14.21
N ASN A 6 -1.19 21.46 14.84
CA ASN A 6 -1.64 20.36 15.68
C ASN A 6 -3.04 19.93 15.26
N VAL A 7 -3.23 18.66 14.90
CA VAL A 7 -4.54 18.14 14.50
C VAL A 7 -5.31 17.73 15.76
N CYS A 8 -6.37 18.47 16.10
CA CYS A 8 -7.11 18.29 17.34
C CYS A 8 -8.06 17.09 17.30
N SER A 9 -8.73 16.89 16.17
CA SER A 9 -9.72 15.81 15.99
C SER A 9 -10.04 15.60 14.51
N VAL A 10 -10.27 14.35 14.11
CA VAL A 10 -10.81 14.01 12.79
C VAL A 10 -12.00 13.06 13.00
N ASN A 11 -13.19 13.51 12.62
CA ASN A 11 -14.42 12.74 12.79
C ASN A 11 -14.86 12.14 11.45
N VAL A 12 -14.98 10.82 11.37
CA VAL A 12 -15.47 10.12 10.17
C VAL A 12 -17.00 10.20 10.14
N LEU A 13 -17.56 10.87 9.13
CA LEU A 13 -19.00 11.02 8.92
C LEU A 13 -19.51 9.93 7.97
N GLY A 14 -20.79 9.55 8.10
CA GLY A 14 -21.40 8.53 7.23
C GLY A 14 -20.89 7.10 7.48
N ASN A 15 -20.47 6.80 8.71
CA ASN A 15 -19.92 5.51 9.11
C ASN A 15 -20.92 4.70 9.98
N PRO A 16 -21.20 3.42 9.70
CA PRO A 16 -20.78 2.66 8.51
C PRO A 16 -21.56 3.05 7.24
N GLY A 17 -20.95 2.83 6.07
CA GLY A 17 -21.50 3.17 4.75
C GLY A 17 -21.30 2.03 3.74
N LYS A 18 -21.70 2.21 2.48
CA LYS A 18 -21.42 1.23 1.41
C LYS A 18 -19.97 1.32 0.97
N PHE A 19 -19.46 0.25 0.33
CA PHE A 19 -18.09 0.22 -0.19
C PHE A 19 -17.76 1.43 -1.10
N GLY A 20 -18.65 1.75 -2.04
CA GLY A 20 -18.45 2.82 -3.04
C GLY A 20 -18.94 4.22 -2.64
N ASP A 21 -19.43 4.43 -1.41
CA ASP A 21 -19.82 5.77 -0.95
C ASP A 21 -18.59 6.69 -0.83
N PRO A 22 -18.71 8.03 -0.89
CA PRO A 22 -17.59 8.92 -0.58
C PRO A 22 -17.22 8.88 0.92
N PHE A 23 -15.95 9.07 1.24
CA PHE A 23 -15.50 9.35 2.60
C PHE A 23 -15.69 10.82 2.93
N LYS A 24 -16.23 11.13 4.11
CA LYS A 24 -16.41 12.50 4.62
C LYS A 24 -15.74 12.60 5.98
N LEU A 25 -14.70 13.42 6.09
CA LEU A 25 -13.92 13.62 7.31
C LEU A 25 -14.09 15.07 7.79
N GLU A 26 -14.67 15.27 8.97
CA GLU A 26 -14.63 16.58 9.63
C GLU A 26 -13.28 16.73 10.33
N ILE A 27 -12.37 17.48 9.72
CA ILE A 27 -11.03 17.72 10.23
C ILE A 27 -11.04 19.02 11.03
N THR A 28 -10.48 18.97 12.24
CA THR A 28 -10.25 20.15 13.08
C THR A 28 -8.80 20.20 13.52
N PHE A 29 -8.11 21.31 13.21
CA PHE A 29 -6.72 21.52 13.56
C PHE A 29 -6.50 22.92 14.14
N GLU A 30 -5.38 23.10 14.84
CA GLU A 30 -4.95 24.36 15.43
C GLU A 30 -3.57 24.73 14.85
N CYS A 31 -3.40 26.01 14.54
CA CYS A 31 -2.19 26.56 13.94
C CYS A 31 -1.66 27.66 14.85
N TYR A 32 -0.42 27.54 15.31
CA TYR A 32 0.18 28.42 16.33
C TYR A 32 1.00 29.58 15.73
N GLU A 33 1.39 29.50 14.47
CA GLU A 33 2.02 30.59 13.71
C GLU A 33 1.43 30.58 12.30
N PRO A 34 1.18 31.73 11.65
CA PRO A 34 0.65 31.76 10.29
C PRO A 34 1.62 31.08 9.31
N LEU A 35 1.07 30.21 8.45
CA LEU A 35 1.85 29.50 7.44
C LEU A 35 2.04 30.34 6.17
N ILE A 36 3.16 30.13 5.49
CA ILE A 36 3.52 30.82 4.25
C ILE A 36 3.00 30.03 3.04
N ASP A 37 3.19 28.71 3.06
CA ASP A 37 2.71 27.76 2.06
C ASP A 37 1.42 27.07 2.54
N ASP A 38 0.75 26.35 1.65
CA ASP A 38 -0.49 25.61 1.96
C ASP A 38 -0.21 24.29 2.70
N LEU A 39 -1.20 23.81 3.46
CA LEU A 39 -1.22 22.43 3.97
C LEU A 39 -1.83 21.50 2.92
N ASP A 40 -1.10 20.45 2.55
CA ASP A 40 -1.56 19.41 1.61
C ASP A 40 -2.09 18.23 2.41
N TRP A 41 -3.40 17.98 2.30
CA TRP A 41 -4.09 16.86 2.93
C TRP A 41 -4.36 15.80 1.87
N GLU A 42 -3.83 14.59 2.07
CA GLU A 42 -3.95 13.45 1.15
C GLU A 42 -4.66 12.30 1.87
N LEU A 43 -5.76 11.79 1.30
CA LEU A 43 -6.44 10.60 1.81
C LEU A 43 -6.09 9.40 0.95
N VAL A 44 -5.48 8.38 1.56
CA VAL A 44 -5.01 7.17 0.89
C VAL A 44 -5.75 5.94 1.43
N TYR A 45 -6.29 5.14 0.53
CA TYR A 45 -6.84 3.82 0.84
C TYR A 45 -5.80 2.76 0.51
N VAL A 46 -5.43 1.93 1.48
CA VAL A 46 -4.51 0.82 1.27
C VAL A 46 -5.25 -0.29 0.53
N GLY A 47 -4.81 -0.63 -0.68
CA GLY A 47 -5.46 -1.66 -1.50
C GLY A 47 -5.02 -3.09 -1.17
N SER A 48 -3.86 -3.26 -0.52
CA SER A 48 -3.36 -4.56 -0.09
C SER A 48 -2.50 -4.43 1.15
N GLY A 49 -2.66 -5.35 2.10
CA GLY A 49 -1.79 -5.43 3.28
C GLY A 49 -0.35 -5.85 2.96
N GLU A 50 -0.14 -6.48 1.80
CA GLU A 50 1.16 -7.02 1.37
C GLU A 50 1.93 -6.07 0.43
N SER A 51 1.25 -5.14 -0.24
CA SER A 51 1.86 -4.31 -1.29
C SER A 51 1.23 -2.93 -1.47
N ASN A 52 2.06 -1.90 -1.29
CA ASN A 52 1.75 -0.50 -1.57
C ASN A 52 1.41 -0.18 -3.05
N LYS A 53 1.57 -1.14 -3.97
CA LYS A 53 1.24 -0.97 -5.40
C LYS A 53 -0.25 -0.77 -5.65
N TYR A 54 -1.08 -1.22 -4.70
CA TYR A 54 -2.54 -1.11 -4.77
C TYR A 54 -3.07 0.08 -3.96
N ASP A 55 -2.20 0.87 -3.34
CA ASP A 55 -2.59 2.06 -2.59
C ASP A 55 -3.19 3.11 -3.53
N GLN A 56 -4.36 3.62 -3.16
CA GLN A 56 -5.10 4.60 -3.95
C GLN A 56 -5.18 5.91 -3.19
N ILE A 57 -4.61 6.98 -3.75
CA ILE A 57 -4.94 8.34 -3.34
C ILE A 57 -6.38 8.59 -3.79
N LEU A 58 -7.29 8.75 -2.84
CA LEU A 58 -8.71 8.99 -3.08
C LEU A 58 -8.95 10.46 -3.45
N ASP A 59 -8.33 11.38 -2.71
CA ASP A 59 -8.26 12.79 -3.06
C ASP A 59 -7.06 13.46 -2.37
N SER A 60 -6.66 14.64 -2.85
CA SER A 60 -5.70 15.55 -2.22
C SER A 60 -6.20 16.99 -2.34
N ILE A 61 -6.20 17.71 -1.21
CA ILE A 61 -6.60 19.14 -1.19
C ILE A 61 -5.51 20.00 -0.56
N LEU A 62 -5.32 21.18 -1.14
CA LEU A 62 -4.48 22.24 -0.57
C LEU A 62 -5.35 23.19 0.27
N VAL A 63 -4.92 23.43 1.51
CA VAL A 63 -5.58 24.31 2.47
C VAL A 63 -4.64 25.44 2.85
N GLY A 64 -4.90 26.63 2.32
CA GLY A 64 -4.27 27.87 2.75
C GLY A 64 -4.88 29.12 2.07
N PRO A 65 -4.42 30.32 2.43
CA PRO A 65 -3.40 30.60 3.46
C PRO A 65 -3.93 30.30 4.88
N VAL A 66 -3.12 29.64 5.71
CA VAL A 66 -3.49 29.25 7.07
C VAL A 66 -3.03 30.31 8.07
N VAL A 67 -3.98 30.99 8.72
CA VAL A 67 -3.71 31.95 9.80
C VAL A 67 -3.62 31.26 11.16
N GLU A 68 -3.06 31.94 12.16
CA GLU A 68 -3.07 31.50 13.56
C GLU A 68 -4.51 31.27 14.06
N GLY A 69 -4.73 30.19 14.82
CA GLY A 69 -6.00 29.84 15.44
C GLY A 69 -6.49 28.43 15.10
N ARG A 70 -7.73 28.15 15.47
CA ARG A 70 -8.38 26.84 15.27
C ARG A 70 -9.25 26.83 14.02
N HIS A 71 -8.97 25.89 13.13
CA HIS A 71 -9.64 25.71 11.84
C HIS A 71 -10.45 24.41 11.85
N LYS A 72 -11.57 24.41 11.11
CA LYS A 72 -12.41 23.24 10.87
C LYS A 72 -12.90 23.25 9.44
N PHE A 73 -12.82 22.12 8.76
CA PHE A 73 -13.37 21.92 7.42
C PHE A 73 -13.86 20.48 7.24
N ILE A 74 -14.60 20.23 6.16
CA ILE A 74 -14.99 18.88 5.74
C ILE A 74 -14.14 18.52 4.53
N PHE A 75 -13.37 17.45 4.64
CA PHE A 75 -12.70 16.78 3.54
C PHE A 75 -13.65 15.72 2.99
N GLU A 76 -13.96 15.78 1.69
CA GLU A 76 -14.81 14.80 1.01
C GLU A 76 -14.03 14.22 -0.16
N ALA A 77 -13.94 12.90 -0.22
CA ALA A 77 -13.23 12.16 -1.26
C ALA A 77 -14.05 10.96 -1.71
N ASP A 78 -13.90 10.57 -2.97
CA ASP A 78 -14.61 9.42 -3.53
C ASP A 78 -14.19 8.08 -2.90
N GLY A 79 -15.00 7.04 -3.12
CA GLY A 79 -14.66 5.68 -2.72
C GLY A 79 -13.48 5.11 -3.54
N PRO A 80 -12.80 4.07 -3.04
CA PRO A 80 -11.71 3.42 -3.78
C PRO A 80 -12.23 2.72 -5.04
N ASP A 81 -11.40 2.66 -6.08
CA ASP A 81 -11.71 1.88 -7.28
C ASP A 81 -11.53 0.37 -6.98
N PRO A 82 -12.59 -0.44 -6.98
CA PRO A 82 -12.50 -1.88 -6.70
C PRO A 82 -11.65 -2.61 -7.74
N SER A 83 -11.55 -2.09 -8.96
CA SER A 83 -10.80 -2.70 -10.07
C SER A 83 -9.27 -2.67 -9.86
N LYS A 84 -8.81 -1.86 -8.90
CA LYS A 84 -7.40 -1.73 -8.50
C LYS A 84 -7.08 -2.45 -7.19
N ILE A 85 -8.02 -3.19 -6.63
CA ILE A 85 -7.85 -3.94 -5.38
C ILE A 85 -7.90 -5.43 -5.73
N PRO A 86 -7.01 -6.29 -5.20
CA PRO A 86 -7.12 -7.74 -5.38
C PRO A 86 -8.48 -8.24 -4.88
N GLU A 87 -9.21 -9.04 -5.67
CA GLU A 87 -10.57 -9.51 -5.30
C GLU A 87 -10.60 -10.23 -3.93
N SER A 88 -9.50 -10.88 -3.55
CA SER A 88 -9.30 -11.54 -2.27
C SER A 88 -9.12 -10.60 -1.06
N GLU A 89 -8.81 -9.32 -1.28
CA GLU A 89 -8.59 -8.30 -0.25
C GLU A 89 -9.70 -7.23 -0.19
N ILE A 90 -10.66 -7.25 -1.13
CA ILE A 90 -11.84 -6.36 -1.11
C ILE A 90 -12.71 -6.60 0.14
N VAL A 91 -12.79 -7.85 0.60
CA VAL A 91 -13.54 -8.25 1.81
C VAL A 91 -12.56 -8.62 2.91
N GLY A 92 -12.72 -8.04 4.10
CA GLY A 92 -11.76 -8.18 5.20
C GLY A 92 -11.44 -6.84 5.86
N VAL A 93 -10.23 -6.70 6.39
CA VAL A 93 -9.77 -5.48 7.08
C VAL A 93 -8.61 -4.86 6.32
N THR A 94 -8.74 -3.57 5.98
CA THR A 94 -7.67 -2.75 5.41
C THR A 94 -7.46 -1.46 6.21
N VAL A 95 -6.65 -0.53 5.71
CA VAL A 95 -6.27 0.73 6.36
C VAL A 95 -6.60 1.93 5.46
N LEU A 96 -7.15 2.97 6.08
CA LEU A 96 -7.34 4.30 5.49
C LEU A 96 -6.36 5.26 6.19
N LEU A 97 -5.56 5.99 5.42
CA LEU A 97 -4.52 6.89 5.90
C LEU A 97 -4.83 8.33 5.47
N LEU A 98 -5.06 9.23 6.43
CA LEU A 98 -5.06 10.67 6.20
C LEU A 98 -3.67 11.23 6.52
N LYS A 99 -2.95 11.66 5.49
CA LYS A 99 -1.65 12.32 5.62
C LYS A 99 -1.83 13.83 5.53
N CYS A 100 -1.00 14.56 6.25
CA CYS A 100 -0.86 16.01 6.05
C CYS A 100 0.62 16.35 5.84
N ARG A 101 0.89 17.06 4.75
CA ARG A 101 2.20 17.55 4.33
C ARG A 101 2.25 19.06 4.41
N TYR A 102 3.42 19.61 4.72
CA TYR A 102 3.71 21.03 4.62
C TYR A 102 5.08 21.20 3.95
N MET A 103 5.16 22.01 2.89
CA MET A 103 6.36 22.13 2.04
C MET A 103 6.93 20.74 1.64
N GLU A 104 6.07 19.87 1.10
CA GLU A 104 6.37 18.49 0.69
C GLU A 104 6.82 17.53 1.82
N GLN A 105 6.92 17.99 3.07
CA GLN A 105 7.28 17.16 4.23
C GLN A 105 6.03 16.64 4.96
N GLU A 106 5.82 15.33 5.00
CA GLU A 106 4.80 14.70 5.85
C GLU A 106 5.13 14.92 7.34
N PHE A 107 4.21 15.54 8.09
CA PHE A 107 4.39 15.80 9.53
C PHE A 107 3.40 15.05 10.41
N ILE A 108 2.28 14.60 9.85
CA ILE A 108 1.29 13.76 10.55
C ILE A 108 0.61 12.80 9.58
N ASN A 109 0.38 11.60 10.09
CA ASN A 109 -0.28 10.50 9.39
C ASN A 109 -1.24 9.83 10.37
N ILE A 110 -2.53 9.82 10.02
CA ILE A 110 -3.62 9.32 10.85
C ILE A 110 -4.24 8.13 10.13
N GLY A 111 -4.04 6.94 10.68
CA GLY A 111 -4.56 5.68 10.16
C GLY A 111 -5.78 5.18 10.92
N TRP A 112 -6.78 4.70 10.19
CA TRP A 112 -7.90 3.92 10.71
C TRP A 112 -7.96 2.56 10.04
N PHE A 113 -8.38 1.54 10.77
CA PHE A 113 -8.79 0.29 10.15
C PHE A 113 -10.17 0.45 9.48
N VAL A 114 -10.34 -0.16 8.32
CA VAL A 114 -11.61 -0.24 7.59
C VAL A 114 -11.97 -1.72 7.45
N ALA A 115 -13.02 -2.15 8.15
CA ALA A 115 -13.60 -3.48 7.98
C ALA A 115 -14.66 -3.43 6.88
N THR A 116 -14.50 -4.24 5.84
CA THR A 116 -15.45 -4.41 4.75
C THR A 116 -16.08 -5.80 4.85
N GLU A 117 -17.37 -5.84 5.15
CA GLU A 117 -18.13 -7.06 5.45
C GLU A 117 -19.40 -7.11 4.58
N TYR A 118 -19.92 -8.31 4.34
CA TYR A 118 -21.23 -8.47 3.69
C TYR A 118 -22.38 -8.11 4.66
N THR A 119 -23.46 -7.52 4.14
CA THR A 119 -24.67 -7.26 4.93
C THR A 119 -25.50 -8.50 5.22
N ASP A 120 -25.46 -9.49 4.32
CA ASP A 120 -26.30 -10.68 4.39
C ASP A 120 -25.52 -11.83 5.05
N PRO A 121 -26.03 -12.51 6.10
CA PRO A 121 -25.30 -13.56 6.82
C PRO A 121 -24.86 -14.73 5.93
N GLU A 122 -25.63 -15.06 4.90
CA GLU A 122 -25.31 -16.15 3.95
C GLU A 122 -23.96 -15.93 3.26
N PHE A 123 -23.64 -14.70 2.83
CA PHE A 123 -22.33 -14.37 2.24
C PHE A 123 -21.23 -14.11 3.29
N GLN A 124 -21.57 -14.05 4.58
CA GLN A 124 -20.57 -14.06 5.66
C GLN A 124 -20.10 -15.50 5.97
N GLU A 125 -21.03 -16.47 5.94
CA GLU A 125 -20.69 -17.89 6.15
C GLU A 125 -20.08 -18.54 4.90
N GLU A 126 -20.66 -18.30 3.72
CA GLU A 126 -20.13 -18.75 2.43
C GLU A 126 -19.87 -17.56 1.48
N PRO A 127 -18.68 -16.93 1.55
CA PRO A 127 -18.37 -15.80 0.69
C PRO A 127 -18.32 -16.22 -0.80
N PRO A 128 -18.91 -15.43 -1.72
CA PRO A 128 -18.93 -15.75 -3.14
C PRO A 128 -17.53 -15.65 -3.75
N ALA A 129 -17.26 -16.45 -4.78
CA ALA A 129 -15.95 -16.53 -5.43
C ALA A 129 -15.45 -15.21 -6.05
N SER A 130 -16.37 -14.30 -6.40
CA SER A 130 -16.06 -12.92 -6.79
C SER A 130 -16.89 -11.94 -5.94
N PRO A 131 -16.32 -10.82 -5.50
CA PRO A 131 -16.95 -9.96 -4.50
C PRO A 131 -18.13 -9.14 -5.05
N ILE A 132 -19.26 -9.18 -4.35
CA ILE A 132 -20.50 -8.48 -4.74
C ILE A 132 -20.54 -7.09 -4.08
N LEU A 133 -19.92 -6.11 -4.73
CA LEU A 133 -19.73 -4.74 -4.21
C LEU A 133 -21.00 -4.07 -3.68
N GLU A 134 -22.15 -4.32 -4.30
CA GLU A 134 -23.44 -3.72 -3.90
C GLU A 134 -23.91 -4.18 -2.50
N LYS A 135 -23.42 -5.33 -2.04
CA LYS A 135 -23.73 -5.97 -0.74
C LYS A 135 -22.65 -5.78 0.31
N LEU A 136 -21.58 -5.02 -0.02
CA LEU A 136 -20.50 -4.71 0.90
C LEU A 136 -20.79 -3.44 1.69
N GLN A 137 -20.74 -3.58 3.02
CA GLN A 137 -20.76 -2.50 3.98
C GLN A 137 -19.35 -2.29 4.52
N ARG A 138 -18.86 -1.06 4.47
CA ARG A 138 -17.58 -0.67 5.07
C ARG A 138 -17.81 0.05 6.39
N ARG A 139 -17.01 -0.29 7.39
CA ARG A 139 -16.99 0.32 8.73
C ARG A 139 -15.58 0.81 9.02
N VAL A 140 -15.43 2.10 9.25
CA VAL A 140 -14.17 2.70 9.71
C VAL A 140 -14.13 2.58 11.24
N CYS A 141 -13.08 1.96 11.78
CA CYS A 141 -12.88 1.78 13.21
C CYS A 141 -12.32 3.07 13.82
N THR A 142 -13.18 3.92 14.37
CA THR A 142 -12.81 5.19 15.00
C THR A 142 -12.14 5.02 16.37
N ASP A 143 -12.28 3.85 17.00
CA ASP A 143 -11.84 3.59 18.37
C ASP A 143 -10.35 3.18 18.47
N ASP A 144 -9.78 2.57 17.41
CA ASP A 144 -8.34 2.25 17.29
C ASP A 144 -7.70 3.09 16.17
N VAL A 145 -7.64 4.40 16.41
CA VAL A 145 -6.97 5.36 15.51
C VAL A 145 -5.47 5.41 15.81
N ARG A 146 -4.65 5.26 14.76
CA ARG A 146 -3.19 5.29 14.86
C ARG A 146 -2.65 6.61 14.34
N VAL A 147 -2.06 7.41 15.23
CA VAL A 147 -1.44 8.70 14.87
C VAL A 147 0.08 8.56 14.91
N THR A 148 0.72 8.82 13.76
CA THR A 148 2.18 8.97 13.65
C THR A 148 2.48 10.44 13.36
N THR A 149 3.49 11.00 14.04
CA THR A 149 3.93 12.39 13.83
C THR A 149 5.42 12.43 13.54
N PHE A 150 5.82 13.35 12.66
CA PHE A 150 7.20 13.56 12.23
C PHE A 150 7.61 15.02 12.46
N ALA A 151 8.85 15.23 12.90
CA ALA A 151 9.37 16.58 13.10
C ALA A 151 9.91 17.15 11.78
N ILE A 152 9.21 18.15 11.23
CA ILE A 152 9.55 18.80 9.96
C ILE A 152 10.14 20.22 10.16
N LYS A 153 10.72 20.78 9.10
CA LYS A 153 11.13 22.19 9.05
C LYS A 153 9.96 23.06 8.57
N TRP A 154 9.42 23.89 9.46
CA TRP A 154 8.26 24.77 9.22
C TRP A 154 8.59 26.11 8.56
N ARG A 155 9.88 26.44 8.38
CA ARG A 155 10.32 27.70 7.76
C ARG A 155 11.31 27.40 6.63
N LYS A 156 11.09 28.03 5.48
CA LYS A 156 12.06 28.06 4.38
C LYS A 156 13.29 28.82 4.86
N ASN A 157 14.48 28.23 4.68
CA ASN A 157 15.72 28.84 5.14
C ASN A 157 16.18 29.89 4.11
N GLU A 158 15.69 31.12 4.26
CA GLU A 158 16.01 32.22 3.33
C GLU A 158 17.43 32.78 3.55
N GLY A 159 18.43 32.15 2.93
CA GLY A 159 19.67 32.83 2.54
C GLY A 159 20.95 32.57 3.35
N SER A 160 21.54 31.38 3.17
CA SER A 160 23.00 31.12 3.15
C SER A 160 23.18 29.63 2.86
N GLY A 161 23.84 29.15 1.82
CA GLY A 161 24.91 29.67 0.97
C GLY A 161 25.77 28.45 0.63
N ASP A 162 26.31 28.33 -0.59
CA ASP A 162 26.75 27.04 -1.12
C ASP A 162 27.85 26.36 -0.29
N MET A 163 27.54 25.14 0.18
CA MET A 163 28.52 24.11 0.51
C MET A 163 27.88 22.79 0.11
N GLU A 164 28.08 22.39 -1.15
CA GLU A 164 27.98 20.98 -1.51
C GLU A 164 29.04 20.25 -0.70
N ASP A 165 28.62 19.46 0.28
CA ASP A 165 29.50 18.47 0.94
C ASP A 165 29.81 17.36 -0.06
N ILE A 166 30.71 17.67 -1.01
CA ILE A 166 31.37 16.67 -1.84
C ILE A 166 32.23 15.84 -0.89
N GLU A 167 31.73 14.66 -0.52
CA GLU A 167 32.49 13.62 0.17
C GLU A 167 33.72 13.25 -0.68
N THR A 168 34.79 14.02 -0.48
CA THR A 168 36.08 13.75 -1.08
C THR A 168 36.66 12.60 -0.28
N MET A 169 36.44 11.37 -0.76
CA MET A 169 37.12 10.19 -0.26
C MET A 169 38.63 10.37 -0.47
N ILE A 170 39.32 10.90 0.55
CA ILE A 170 40.78 10.93 0.60
C ILE A 170 41.23 9.49 0.87
N GLU A 171 41.39 8.77 -0.23
CA GLU A 171 42.04 7.47 -0.28
C GLU A 171 43.46 7.61 0.30
N LYS A 172 43.69 7.06 1.49
CA LYS A 172 45.00 7.04 2.13
C LYS A 172 45.92 6.08 1.38
N THR A 173 46.58 6.59 0.34
CA THR A 173 47.82 5.99 -0.16
C THR A 173 48.97 6.41 0.74
N GLU A 174 49.39 5.49 1.60
CA GLU A 174 50.66 5.58 2.32
C GLU A 174 51.80 5.30 1.33
N ASP A 175 52.63 6.30 1.02
CA ASP A 175 53.97 6.10 0.46
C ASP A 175 54.79 7.41 0.49
N ASP A 176 55.55 7.62 1.57
CA ASP A 176 56.79 8.43 1.52
C ASP A 176 57.74 8.06 2.68
N PHE A 177 58.70 7.18 2.41
CA PHE A 177 59.96 7.09 3.16
C PHE A 177 61.09 6.61 2.23
N PRO A 178 62.26 7.29 2.21
CA PRO A 178 63.24 7.06 1.14
C PRO A 178 64.28 5.96 1.42
N MET A 179 64.54 5.20 0.34
CA MET A 179 65.87 4.76 -0.13
C MET A 179 66.85 4.10 0.86
N ARG A 180 67.12 2.80 0.64
CA ARG A 180 68.46 2.22 0.79
C ARG A 180 68.73 1.11 -0.22
N SER A 181 69.96 1.10 -0.72
CA SER A 181 70.50 0.20 -1.75
C SER A 181 70.78 -1.21 -1.23
N ASP A 182 70.74 -2.23 -2.08
CA ASP A 182 71.95 -2.85 -2.68
C ASP A 182 71.60 -3.94 -3.72
N ASP A 183 72.56 -4.28 -4.58
CA ASP A 183 72.46 -5.19 -5.74
C ASP A 183 72.12 -6.67 -5.41
N ASP A 184 71.44 -7.37 -6.35
CA ASP A 184 72.05 -8.56 -6.99
C ASP A 184 71.42 -8.88 -8.38
N LYS A 185 72.05 -9.79 -9.14
CA LYS A 185 71.92 -10.01 -10.59
C LYS A 185 71.27 -11.34 -11.02
N ASN A 186 71.13 -11.45 -12.35
CA ASN A 186 70.74 -12.58 -13.22
C ASN A 186 69.23 -12.60 -13.56
N ASP A 187 68.81 -12.47 -14.83
CA ASP A 187 69.16 -13.25 -16.04
C ASP A 187 68.65 -14.70 -15.98
N ASP A 188 67.55 -15.00 -16.68
CA ASP A 188 67.63 -15.67 -17.98
C ASP A 188 66.27 -15.67 -18.72
N ARG A 189 66.28 -16.11 -19.98
CA ARG A 189 65.18 -16.16 -20.95
C ARG A 189 64.36 -17.44 -20.84
N LYS A 190 63.06 -17.38 -21.18
CA LYS A 190 62.48 -18.08 -22.37
C LYS A 190 60.96 -17.95 -22.52
N GLN A 191 60.54 -18.07 -23.78
CA GLN A 191 59.15 -18.26 -24.23
C GLN A 191 58.71 -19.72 -24.01
N ASN A 192 57.43 -19.99 -23.70
CA ASN A 192 56.52 -20.71 -24.63
C ASN A 192 55.11 -21.00 -24.09
N ILE A 193 54.11 -20.81 -24.97
CA ILE A 193 52.97 -21.68 -25.31
C ILE A 193 52.01 -22.16 -24.18
N GLY A 194 50.71 -21.90 -24.37
CA GLY A 194 49.63 -22.49 -23.57
C GLY A 194 48.21 -22.04 -23.95
N ILE A 195 47.77 -22.28 -25.20
CA ILE A 195 46.34 -22.40 -25.57
C ILE A 195 45.83 -23.68 -24.88
N VAL A 196 44.63 -23.78 -24.28
CA VAL A 196 43.30 -23.89 -24.93
C VAL A 196 42.15 -23.40 -24.04
N GLU A 197 41.08 -22.92 -24.67
CA GLU A 197 39.72 -22.84 -24.10
C GLU A 197 39.16 -24.25 -23.84
N GLU A 198 38.22 -24.39 -22.90
CA GLU A 198 37.29 -25.52 -22.89
C GLU A 198 35.84 -25.01 -22.72
N LYS A 199 35.09 -25.06 -23.83
CA LYS A 199 33.63 -25.09 -23.87
C LYS A 199 33.22 -26.47 -24.35
N ILE A 200 32.21 -27.05 -23.71
CA ILE A 200 31.21 -28.06 -24.15
C ILE A 200 30.53 -28.50 -22.83
N GLY A 201 29.22 -28.72 -22.73
CA GLY A 201 28.14 -28.65 -23.72
C GLY A 201 26.97 -29.50 -23.22
N ASP A 202 25.79 -29.21 -23.77
CA ASP A 202 24.44 -29.81 -23.62
C ASP A 202 24.41 -31.37 -23.45
N ASP A 203 23.31 -32.06 -23.08
CA ASP A 203 21.91 -31.84 -23.50
C ASP A 203 20.89 -32.84 -22.86
N LEU A 204 19.57 -32.58 -23.03
CA LEU A 204 18.38 -33.50 -23.00
C LEU A 204 18.04 -34.33 -21.71
N GLU A 205 16.78 -34.76 -21.43
CA GLU A 205 15.44 -34.50 -22.02
C GLU A 205 14.27 -34.74 -21.02
N MET A 206 13.04 -34.44 -21.46
CA MET A 206 11.75 -34.73 -20.81
C MET A 206 11.25 -36.16 -21.11
N GLU A 207 10.33 -36.70 -20.31
CA GLU A 207 9.29 -37.61 -20.82
C GLU A 207 7.91 -37.38 -20.19
N GLU A 208 6.88 -37.62 -21.00
CA GLU A 208 5.44 -37.66 -20.72
C GLU A 208 4.93 -39.10 -20.97
N SER A 209 3.83 -39.54 -20.38
CA SER A 209 3.15 -40.80 -20.78
C SER A 209 1.67 -40.87 -20.36
N ILE A 210 0.85 -41.55 -21.17
CA ILE A 210 -0.63 -41.46 -21.18
C ILE A 210 -1.32 -42.85 -21.22
N GLU A 211 -2.52 -42.93 -20.63
CA GLU A 211 -3.71 -43.74 -21.02
C GLU A 211 -3.87 -45.26 -20.69
N GLY A 212 -5.15 -45.69 -20.51
CA GLY A 212 -5.55 -47.09 -20.27
C GLY A 212 -7.03 -47.36 -19.88
N THR A 213 -7.96 -47.25 -20.83
CA THR A 213 -9.46 -47.41 -20.75
C THR A 213 -10.10 -48.66 -20.12
N ASN A 214 -11.38 -48.55 -19.66
CA ASN A 214 -12.47 -49.48 -20.04
C ASN A 214 -13.94 -48.94 -19.88
N LYS A 215 -14.91 -49.55 -20.58
CA LYS A 215 -16.33 -49.08 -20.81
C LYS A 215 -17.36 -49.66 -19.79
N THR A 216 -18.65 -49.24 -19.70
CA THR A 216 -19.80 -49.81 -20.50
C THR A 216 -21.22 -49.41 -19.97
N ILE A 217 -22.15 -48.89 -20.83
CA ILE A 217 -23.68 -48.94 -20.79
C ILE A 217 -24.45 -48.21 -19.63
N THR A 218 -25.68 -47.63 -19.71
CA THR A 218 -26.64 -47.08 -20.75
C THR A 218 -27.76 -46.20 -20.13
N ASN A 219 -28.37 -45.31 -20.95
CA ASN A 219 -29.80 -44.86 -21.03
C ASN A 219 -30.68 -44.54 -19.78
N GLY A 220 -31.35 -43.38 -19.78
CA GLY A 220 -32.66 -43.21 -19.12
C GLY A 220 -33.12 -41.78 -18.76
N LEU A 221 -34.12 -41.25 -19.47
CA LEU A 221 -34.97 -40.08 -19.11
C LEU A 221 -36.45 -40.53 -19.30
N PRO A 222 -37.47 -39.87 -18.72
CA PRO A 222 -37.83 -39.76 -17.30
C PRO A 222 -39.22 -40.38 -17.00
N LEU A 223 -39.63 -40.46 -15.72
CA LEU A 223 -41.03 -40.63 -15.27
C LEU A 223 -41.20 -39.83 -13.95
N LEU A 224 -42.03 -38.78 -13.89
CA LEU A 224 -43.51 -38.73 -13.86
C LEU A 224 -44.12 -39.14 -12.51
N ASP A 225 -44.77 -38.16 -11.87
CA ASP A 225 -45.91 -38.20 -10.93
C ASP A 225 -45.87 -39.21 -9.75
N VAL A 226 -46.30 -38.84 -8.54
CA VAL A 226 -47.71 -38.61 -8.21
C VAL A 226 -47.89 -37.65 -7.04
N THR A 227 -48.82 -36.71 -7.23
CA THR A 227 -49.46 -35.85 -6.24
C THR A 227 -49.94 -36.59 -4.99
N ASN A 228 -49.66 -36.08 -3.77
CA ASN A 228 -50.68 -36.02 -2.70
C ASN A 228 -50.20 -35.20 -1.47
N GLU A 229 -50.64 -33.95 -1.31
CA GLU A 229 -50.91 -33.38 0.02
C GLU A 229 -52.11 -32.43 -0.05
N SER A 230 -53.25 -32.92 0.44
CA SER A 230 -54.48 -32.14 0.60
C SER A 230 -54.46 -31.40 1.94
N ILE A 231 -54.40 -30.06 1.84
CA ILE A 231 -54.98 -29.07 2.77
C ILE A 231 -56.34 -29.61 3.30
N PRO A 232 -56.66 -29.57 4.61
CA PRO A 232 -57.07 -28.34 5.33
C PRO A 232 -56.77 -28.33 6.87
N ASP A 233 -57.11 -27.35 7.72
CA ASP A 233 -57.62 -25.97 7.58
C ASP A 233 -57.25 -25.11 8.81
N LEU A 234 -57.48 -23.79 8.67
CA LEU A 234 -57.77 -22.76 9.68
C LEU A 234 -57.96 -23.13 11.18
N VAL A 235 -57.39 -22.28 12.06
CA VAL A 235 -58.07 -21.69 13.23
C VAL A 235 -57.47 -20.31 13.56
N ASP A 236 -58.30 -19.44 14.18
CA ASP A 236 -58.09 -18.01 14.46
C ASP A 236 -56.79 -17.62 15.22
#